data_AF-A0A2G4IP83-F1
#
_entry.id   AF-A0A2G4IP83-F1
#
_cell.length_a   1.000
_cell.length_b   1.000
_cell.length_c   1.000
_cell.angle_alpha   90.00
_cell.angle_beta   90.00
_cell.angle_gamma   90.00
#
_symmetry.space_group_name_H-M   'P 1'
#
loop_
_entity.id
_entity.type
_entity.pdbx_description
1 polymer ?
#
loop_
_entity_poly.entity_id
_entity_poly.type
_entity_poly.pdbx_seq_one_letter_code
_entity_poly.pdbx_strand_id
1 'polypeptide(L)' 'MGSFSIWHWVIVLVVVLLLFGAGKIPRLMGDVAKGINAFKKGLKEEVSGDDAQANAKSIDAAKEKDATTTS' A
#
# COMPACT_ATOMS: atom_id res chain seq x y z
N MET A 1 0.88 34.39 -10.87
CA MET A 1 -0.09 33.38 -11.33
C MET A 1 0.01 32.18 -10.39
N GLY A 2 -0.39 32.38 -9.13
CA GLY A 2 -0.22 31.39 -8.05
C GLY A 2 -1.25 30.29 -8.20
N SER A 3 -0.81 29.22 -8.83
CA SER A 3 -1.42 27.90 -8.92
C SER A 3 -2.32 27.64 -7.71
N PHE A 4 -3.62 27.59 -7.97
CA PHE A 4 -4.70 27.18 -7.05
C PHE A 4 -4.18 26.56 -5.75
N SER A 5 -4.12 27.42 -4.72
CA SER A 5 -3.66 27.17 -3.36
C SER A 5 -3.83 25.72 -2.98
N ILE A 6 -2.78 25.07 -2.49
CA ILE A 6 -2.77 23.73 -1.89
C ILE A 6 -4.07 23.38 -1.11
N TRP A 7 -4.69 24.38 -0.49
CA TRP A 7 -6.05 24.34 0.05
C TRP A 7 -7.14 23.73 -0.87
N HIS A 8 -7.21 24.10 -2.15
CA HIS A 8 -8.16 23.53 -3.11
C HIS A 8 -7.95 22.01 -3.27
N TRP A 9 -6.70 21.57 -3.40
CA TRP A 9 -6.38 20.15 -3.51
C TRP A 9 -6.76 19.36 -2.26
N VAL A 10 -6.64 19.96 -1.06
CA VAL A 10 -7.14 19.35 0.19
C VAL A 10 -8.66 19.19 0.16
N ILE A 11 -9.41 20.23 -0.23
CA ILE A 11 -10.88 20.13 -0.36
C ILE A 11 -11.27 19.02 -1.35
N VAL A 12 -10.62 18.96 -2.51
CA VAL A 12 -10.90 17.95 -3.54
C VAL A 12 -10.62 16.55 -3.01
N LEU A 13 -9.50 16.33 -2.31
CA LEU A 13 -9.19 15.03 -1.71
C LEU A 13 -10.25 14.59 -0.68
N VAL A 14 -10.74 15.52 0.14
CA VAL A 14 -11.80 15.23 1.12
C VAL A 14 -13.10 14.81 0.42
N VAL A 15 -13.50 15.52 -0.64
CA VAL A 15 -14.70 15.18 -1.42
C VAL A 15 -14.56 13.82 -2.09
N VAL A 16 -13.41 13.53 -2.69
CA VAL A 16 -13.13 12.21 -3.29
C VAL A 16 -13.18 11.11 -2.22
N LEU A 17 -12.59 11.35 -1.05
CA LEU A 17 -12.61 10.37 0.04
C LEU A 17 -14.03 10.12 0.58
N LEU A 18 -14.90 11.13 0.59
CA LEU A 18 -16.31 10.99 0.96
C LEU A 18 -17.13 10.23 -0.09
N LEU A 19 -16.91 10.50 -1.38
CA LEU A 19 -17.61 9.81 -2.48
C LEU A 19 -17.21 8.33 -2.60
N PHE A 20 -15.91 8.04 -2.50
CA PHE A 20 -15.38 6.69 -2.63
C PHE A 20 -15.37 5.92 -1.30
N GLY A 21 -15.38 6.64 -0.18
CA GLY A 21 -15.28 6.09 1.18
C GLY A 21 -13.84 5.71 1.55
N ALA A 22 -13.51 5.82 2.84
CA ALA A 22 -12.18 5.52 3.37
C ALA A 22 -11.74 4.06 3.22
N GLY A 23 -12.66 3.12 2.94
CA GLY A 23 -12.34 1.70 2.77
C GLY A 23 -11.97 1.28 1.34
N LYS A 24 -12.41 2.02 0.31
CA LYS A 24 -12.17 1.65 -1.09
C LYS A 24 -10.79 2.13 -1.57
N ILE A 25 -10.41 3.37 -1.24
CA ILE A 25 -9.13 3.97 -1.65
C ILE A 25 -7.93 3.12 -1.22
N PRO A 26 -7.79 2.68 0.06
CA PRO A 26 -6.62 1.90 0.50
C PRO A 26 -6.55 0.51 -0.12
N ARG A 27 -7.71 -0.13 -0.36
CA ARG A 27 -7.77 -1.46 -0.97
C ARG A 27 -7.31 -1.42 -2.43
N LEU A 28 -7.82 -0.46 -3.21
CA LEU A 28 -7.39 -0.27 -4.60
C LEU A 28 -5.93 0.19 -4.69
N MET A 29 -5.52 1.14 -3.84
CA MET A 29 -4.12 1.58 -3.81
C MET A 29 -3.16 0.47 -3.36
N GLY A 30 -3.57 -0.45 -2.49
CA GLY A 30 -2.77 -1.61 -2.11
C GLY A 30 -2.44 -2.52 -3.29
N ASP A 31 -3.43 -2.81 -4.14
CA ASP A 31 -3.24 -3.66 -5.33
C ASP A 31 -2.41 -2.95 -6.41
N VAL A 32 -2.66 -1.65 -6.63
CA VAL A 32 -1.86 -0.81 -7.54
C VAL A 32 -0.41 -0.67 -7.04
N ALA A 33 -0.20 -0.42 -5.74
CA ALA A 33 1.13 -0.29 -5.16
C ALA A 33 1.93 -1.59 -5.23
N LYS A 34 1.28 -2.75 -5.03
CA LYS A 34 1.92 -4.07 -5.24
C LYS A 34 2.38 -4.25 -6.69
N GLY A 35 1.54 -3.90 -7.67
CA GLY A 35 1.90 -3.95 -9.09
C GLY A 35 3.07 -3.04 -9.45
N ILE A 36 3.04 -1.79 -8.98
CA ILE A 36 4.12 -0.83 -9.21
C ILE A 36 5.42 -1.27 -8.51
N ASN A 37 5.35 -1.80 -7.28
CA ASN A 37 6.53 -2.32 -6.57
C ASN A 37 7.12 -3.55 -7.25
N ALA A 38 6.29 -4.48 -7.73
CA ALA A 38 6.75 -5.64 -8.48
C ALA A 38 7.43 -5.22 -9.79
N PHE A 39 6.84 -4.25 -10.50
CA PHE A 39 7.42 -3.69 -11.72
C PHE A 39 8.75 -2.98 -11.46
N LYS A 40 8.82 -2.13 -10.43
CA LYS A 40 10.05 -1.45 -10.03
C LYS A 40 11.14 -2.44 -9.60
N LYS A 41 10.75 -3.51 -8.92
CA LYS A 41 11.67 -4.55 -8.47
C LYS A 41 12.20 -5.36 -9.65
N GLY A 42 11.34 -5.76 -10.59
CA GLY A 42 11.75 -6.44 -11.83
C GLY A 42 12.73 -5.59 -12.66
N LEU A 43 12.45 -4.29 -12.83
CA LEU A 43 13.38 -3.38 -13.50
C LEU A 43 14.73 -3.24 -12.76
N LYS A 44 14.72 -3.27 -11.43
CA LYS A 44 15.94 -3.20 -10.62
C LYS A 44 16.73 -4.50 -10.67
N GLU A 45 16.06 -5.64 -10.77
CA GLU A 45 16.65 -6.98 -10.91
C GLU A 45 17.28 -7.18 -12.29
N GLU A 46 16.72 -6.57 -13.34
CA GLU A 46 17.32 -6.53 -14.69
C GLU A 46 18.56 -5.60 -14.77
N VAL A 47 18.60 -4.54 -13.97
CA VAL A 47 19.73 -3.58 -13.93
C VAL A 47 20.80 -3.97 -12.91
N SER A 48 20.44 -4.76 -11.89
CA SER A 48 21.32 -5.29 -10.85
C SER A 48 20.98 -6.76 -10.70
N GLY A 49 21.64 -7.60 -11.48
CA GLY A 49 21.45 -9.05 -11.48
C GLY A 49 21.95 -9.71 -10.20
N ASP A 50 21.31 -9.43 -9.07
CA ASP A 50 21.55 -10.12 -7.80
C ASP A 50 20.28 -10.11 -6.92
N ASP A 51 19.91 -11.32 -6.53
CA ASP A 51 18.82 -11.79 -5.68
C ASP A 51 18.16 -10.79 -4.72
N ALA A 52 16.84 -10.59 -4.85
CA ALA A 52 16.07 -9.82 -3.87
C ALA A 52 14.77 -10.50 -3.42
N GLN A 53 14.78 -11.79 -3.08
CA GLN A 53 13.63 -12.43 -2.41
C GLN A 53 13.72 -12.30 -0.88
N ALA A 54 13.35 -11.14 -0.32
CA ALA A 54 13.26 -11.00 1.15
C ALA A 54 12.34 -9.85 1.62
N ASN A 55 11.05 -9.80 1.23
CA ASN A 55 10.09 -8.98 2.00
C ASN A 55 8.61 -9.31 1.76
N ALA A 56 8.17 -10.51 2.13
CA ALA A 56 6.74 -10.82 2.21
C ALA A 56 6.36 -11.83 3.31
N LYS A 57 7.23 -12.09 4.30
CA LYS A 57 7.01 -13.14 5.31
C LYS A 57 6.95 -12.64 6.76
N SER A 58 6.48 -11.42 7.00
CA SER A 58 6.41 -10.87 8.37
C SER A 58 5.09 -10.22 8.77
N ILE A 59 4.02 -10.31 7.96
CA ILE A 59 2.72 -9.70 8.35
C ILE A 59 1.67 -10.74 8.81
N ASP A 60 1.90 -12.05 8.61
CA ASP A 60 0.91 -13.09 8.94
C ASP A 60 1.21 -13.90 10.22
N ALA A 61 1.94 -13.32 11.18
CA ALA A 61 2.28 -13.97 12.46
C ALA A 61 1.82 -13.19 13.71
N ALA A 62 0.71 -12.45 13.61
CA ALA A 62 0.15 -11.71 14.74
C ALA A 62 -1.39 -11.80 14.80
N LYS A 63 -1.95 -12.97 14.48
CA LYS A 63 -3.32 -13.31 14.89
C LYS A 63 -3.41 -14.81 15.11
N GLU A 64 -3.93 -15.19 16.28
CA GLU A 64 -4.28 -16.56 16.68
C GLU A 64 -3.19 -17.38 17.42
N LYS A 65 -2.84 -16.92 18.64
CA LYS A 65 -2.40 -17.77 19.76
C LYS A 65 -3.03 -17.34 21.09
N ASP A 66 -4.34 -17.11 21.08
CA ASP A 66 -5.15 -16.90 22.29
C ASP A 66 -6.47 -17.64 22.11
N ALA A 67 -6.41 -18.97 22.19
CA ALA A 67 -7.52 -19.83 22.62
C ALA A 67 -7.04 -21.29 22.70
N THR A 68 -7.05 -21.83 23.92
CA THR A 68 -7.28 -23.25 24.25
C THR A 68 -6.05 -24.16 24.41
N THR A 69 -5.91 -24.67 25.65
CA THR A 69 -5.36 -25.98 26.07
C THR A 69 -4.11 -25.94 26.97
N THR A 70 -4.34 -26.17 28.28
CA THR A 70 -3.57 -27.06 29.18
C THR A 70 -2.09 -26.72 29.39
N SER A 71 -1.63 -26.32 30.58
CA SER A 71 -1.79 -26.98 31.89
C SER A 71 -1.45 -26.06 33.04
#